data_AF-A0A7X6J7E2-F1
#
_entry.id   AF-A0A7X6J7E2-F1
#
_cell.length_a   1.000
_cell.length_b   1.000
_cell.length_c   1.000
_cell.angle_alpha   90.00
_cell.angle_beta   90.00
_cell.angle_gamma   90.00
#
_symmetry.space_group_name_H-M   'P 1'
#
loop_
_entity.id
_entity.type
_entity.pdbx_description
1 polymer ?
#
loop_
_entity_poly.entity_id
_entity_poly.type
_entity_poly.pdbx_seq_one_letter_code
_entity_poly.pdbx_strand_id
1 'polypeptide(L)'
;MVAIHLSNSDDPYLIFESLNAKGAPLTQADLIRNYLLLRLHSENQQKVYEAAWLPMQTRLQGDHLTEFMRVFLMMDGEWVGKSSIYTVLKTQVIDVNDGNISEYLHRMQRLSQLYSYIVGLAEFADAEVASRLNRLRRWEVATANPLILKMLEWHSVGKISSSEVQSALDAIESFVIRRAVCGAPTNQLKRVFLALVKDLPEESPSAQLIANLAAGTSGRRWPKDDELERELLRYRAYSNPVDRCKLLLESIETSYGHKETIDFGVASIEHVMPQTLNEDWVQVLGEGASGVHERWKDLLSNLTLSGYNSELSNYSFIKKRPMLQSSNFMMNRWIAEQTDWTEVQMEERSQILFGKMKNIWKRPS
;
A
#
# COMPACT_ATOMS: atom_id res chain seq x y z
N MET A 1 31.44 -14.09 -29.94
CA MET A 1 30.20 -14.05 -30.75
C MET A 1 29.89 -15.49 -31.11
N VAL A 2 28.80 -16.07 -30.59
CA VAL A 2 28.38 -17.45 -30.90
C VAL A 2 27.19 -17.32 -31.84
N ALA A 3 27.32 -17.82 -33.07
CA ALA A 3 26.23 -17.88 -34.04
C ALA A 3 25.68 -19.31 -34.04
N ILE A 4 24.37 -19.45 -33.80
CA ILE A 4 23.67 -20.73 -33.86
C ILE A 4 22.78 -20.69 -35.10
N HIS A 5 23.04 -21.61 -36.04
CA HIS A 5 22.22 -21.78 -37.23
C HIS A 5 21.08 -22.74 -36.91
N LEU A 6 19.86 -22.25 -37.04
CA LEU A 6 18.62 -22.99 -36.79
C LEU A 6 18.09 -23.52 -38.12
N SER A 7 17.62 -24.77 -38.13
CA SER A 7 16.83 -25.31 -39.25
C SER A 7 15.38 -24.82 -39.19
N ASN A 8 14.64 -24.89 -40.30
CA ASN A 8 13.23 -24.45 -40.36
C ASN A 8 12.29 -25.23 -39.42
N SER A 9 12.74 -26.36 -38.87
CA SER A 9 12.00 -27.19 -37.91
C SER A 9 12.46 -27.01 -36.47
N ASP A 10 13.57 -26.31 -36.24
CA ASP A 10 14.03 -26.03 -34.89
C ASP A 10 13.16 -24.92 -34.30
N ASP A 11 12.79 -25.07 -33.03
CA ASP A 11 12.24 -23.97 -32.27
C ASP A 11 13.41 -23.18 -31.65
N PRO A 12 13.77 -21.99 -32.20
CA PRO A 12 14.79 -21.11 -31.63
C PRO A 12 14.66 -20.96 -30.11
N TYR A 13 13.41 -20.98 -29.63
CA TYR A 13 13.06 -20.80 -28.25
C TYR A 13 13.47 -21.99 -27.37
N LEU A 14 13.16 -23.23 -27.76
CA LEU A 14 13.54 -24.44 -27.02
C LEU A 14 15.06 -24.58 -26.93
N ILE A 15 15.77 -24.17 -27.99
CA ILE A 15 17.23 -24.16 -28.00
C ILE A 15 17.77 -23.10 -27.02
N PHE A 16 17.19 -21.91 -27.01
CA PHE A 16 17.54 -20.86 -26.05
C PHE A 16 17.24 -21.25 -24.59
N GLU A 17 16.10 -21.90 -24.30
CA GLU A 17 15.79 -22.44 -22.96
C GLU A 17 16.82 -23.47 -22.50
N SER A 18 17.18 -24.41 -23.39
CA SER A 18 18.16 -25.47 -23.09
C SER A 18 19.56 -24.93 -22.77
N LEU A 19 19.93 -23.80 -23.39
CA LEU A 19 21.21 -23.12 -23.18
C LEU A 19 21.23 -22.33 -21.87
N ASN A 20 20.14 -21.63 -21.53
CA ASN A 20 20.05 -20.89 -20.27
C ASN A 20 20.04 -21.79 -19.04
N ALA A 21 19.51 -23.01 -19.15
CA ALA A 21 19.54 -23.99 -18.06
C ALA A 21 20.97 -24.34 -17.57
N LYS A 22 22.01 -24.03 -18.35
CA LYS A 22 23.42 -24.29 -18.04
C LYS A 22 24.22 -23.06 -17.57
N GLY A 23 23.62 -21.86 -17.56
CA GLY A 23 24.27 -20.59 -17.21
C GLY A 23 23.66 -19.91 -15.97
N ALA A 24 23.97 -18.62 -15.77
CA ALA A 24 23.27 -17.80 -14.76
C ALA A 24 21.77 -17.70 -15.15
N PRO A 25 20.83 -17.98 -14.24
CA PRO A 25 19.42 -18.08 -14.58
C PRO A 25 18.89 -16.71 -15.02
N LEU A 26 18.25 -16.67 -16.19
CA LEU A 26 17.52 -15.49 -16.65
C LEU A 26 16.38 -15.14 -15.68
N THR A 27 16.09 -13.85 -15.56
CA THR A 27 14.90 -13.41 -14.83
C THR A 27 13.63 -13.81 -15.57
N GLN A 28 12.49 -13.86 -14.88
CA GLN A 28 11.20 -14.10 -15.53
C GLN A 28 10.89 -13.03 -16.60
N ALA A 29 11.28 -11.78 -16.35
CA ALA A 29 11.14 -10.69 -17.32
C ALA A 29 12.02 -10.91 -18.56
N ASP A 30 13.25 -11.41 -18.41
CA ASP A 30 14.12 -11.74 -19.55
C ASP A 30 13.54 -12.88 -20.40
N LEU A 31 12.99 -13.93 -19.76
CA LEU A 31 12.33 -15.03 -20.47
C LEU A 31 11.13 -14.52 -21.28
N ILE A 32 10.32 -13.65 -20.69
CA ILE A 32 9.17 -13.01 -21.36
C ILE A 32 9.64 -12.15 -22.53
N ARG A 33 10.67 -11.31 -22.35
CA ARG A 33 11.24 -10.48 -23.41
C ARG A 33 11.59 -11.33 -24.62
N ASN A 34 12.40 -12.35 -24.39
CA ASN A 34 12.96 -13.15 -25.45
C ASN A 34 11.85 -13.92 -26.18
N TYR A 35 10.89 -14.48 -25.45
CA TYR A 35 9.74 -15.17 -26.04
C TYR A 35 8.87 -14.23 -26.89
N LEU A 36 8.47 -13.07 -26.37
CA LEU A 36 7.61 -12.14 -27.09
C LEU A 36 8.29 -11.51 -28.31
N LEU A 37 9.59 -11.20 -28.25
CA LEU A 37 10.31 -10.65 -29.39
C LEU A 37 10.55 -11.70 -30.48
N LEU A 38 10.86 -12.95 -30.13
CA LEU A 38 11.04 -14.02 -31.11
C LEU A 38 9.76 -14.36 -31.88
N ARG A 39 8.59 -14.05 -31.32
CA ARG A 39 7.28 -14.18 -31.99
C ARG A 39 7.01 -13.10 -33.04
N LEU A 40 7.80 -12.04 -33.10
CA LEU A 40 7.64 -10.97 -34.09
C LEU A 40 8.50 -11.27 -35.32
N HIS A 41 8.02 -10.90 -36.51
CA HIS A 41 8.85 -10.91 -37.73
C HIS A 41 10.11 -10.07 -37.53
N SER A 42 11.25 -10.54 -38.06
CA SER A 42 12.60 -9.97 -37.85
C SER A 42 12.68 -8.46 -38.12
N GLU A 43 11.95 -7.96 -39.13
CA GLU A 43 11.90 -6.53 -39.49
C GLU A 43 11.22 -5.64 -38.43
N ASN A 44 10.35 -6.22 -37.60
CA ASN A 44 9.60 -5.52 -36.55
C ASN A 44 10.19 -5.73 -35.15
N GLN A 45 11.03 -6.74 -34.94
CA GLN A 45 11.62 -7.05 -33.63
C GLN A 45 12.31 -5.84 -33.00
N GLN A 46 13.23 -5.21 -33.74
CA GLN A 46 13.98 -4.06 -33.24
C GLN A 46 13.07 -2.86 -32.96
N LYS A 47 12.13 -2.58 -33.87
CA LYS A 47 11.19 -1.45 -33.73
C LYS A 47 10.30 -1.61 -32.50
N VAL A 48 9.72 -2.78 -32.28
CA VAL A 48 8.87 -3.05 -31.12
C VAL A 48 9.69 -3.10 -29.84
N TYR A 49 10.92 -3.62 -29.88
CA TYR A 49 11.83 -3.56 -28.74
C TYR A 49 12.09 -2.11 -28.31
N GLU A 50 12.48 -1.23 -29.24
CA GLU A 50 12.78 0.18 -28.95
C GLU A 50 11.54 0.98 -28.54
N ALA A 51 10.38 0.71 -29.15
CA ALA A 51 9.16 1.47 -28.91
C ALA A 51 8.36 1.00 -27.69
N ALA A 52 8.39 -0.31 -27.36
CA ALA A 52 7.56 -0.89 -26.31
C ALA A 52 8.38 -1.45 -25.15
N TRP A 53 9.32 -2.36 -25.42
CA TRP A 53 10.03 -3.08 -24.37
C TRP A 53 11.06 -2.21 -23.62
N LEU A 54 11.96 -1.55 -24.34
CA LEU A 54 13.05 -0.75 -23.78
C LEU A 54 12.55 0.38 -22.87
N PRO A 55 11.49 1.16 -23.22
CA PRO A 55 10.94 2.16 -22.32
C PRO A 55 10.35 1.56 -21.04
N MET A 56 9.72 0.38 -21.13
CA MET A 56 9.21 -0.35 -19.97
C MET A 56 10.34 -0.83 -19.05
N GLN A 57 11.38 -1.44 -19.61
CA GLN A 57 12.56 -1.91 -18.87
C GLN A 57 13.35 -0.76 -18.22
N THR A 58 13.46 0.38 -18.91
CA THR A 58 14.16 1.56 -18.39
C THR A 58 13.42 2.18 -17.20
N ARG A 59 12.08 2.21 -17.28
CA ARG A 59 11.20 2.76 -16.24
C ARG A 59 11.12 1.84 -15.01
N LEU A 60 11.01 0.53 -15.25
CA LEU A 60 10.87 -0.47 -14.20
C LEU A 60 12.17 -1.27 -14.12
N GLN A 61 13.09 -0.87 -13.25
CA GLN A 61 14.38 -1.53 -13.12
C GLN A 61 14.33 -2.69 -12.11
N GLY A 62 15.13 -3.73 -12.37
CA GLY A 62 15.27 -4.89 -11.48
C GLY A 62 13.95 -5.60 -11.21
N ASP A 63 13.68 -5.85 -9.92
CA ASP A 63 12.51 -6.61 -9.47
C ASP A 63 11.17 -5.95 -9.84
N HIS A 64 11.14 -4.63 -10.04
CA HIS A 64 9.91 -3.93 -10.44
C HIS A 64 9.39 -4.38 -11.81
N LEU A 65 10.27 -4.71 -12.76
CA LEU A 65 9.83 -5.22 -14.07
C LEU A 65 9.18 -6.58 -13.92
N THR A 66 9.81 -7.48 -13.16
CA THR A 66 9.32 -8.83 -12.94
C THR A 66 7.99 -8.83 -12.18
N GLU A 67 7.88 -8.00 -11.13
CA GLU A 67 6.63 -7.89 -10.38
C GLU A 67 5.54 -7.18 -11.20
N PHE A 68 5.88 -6.23 -12.08
CA PHE A 68 4.92 -5.66 -13.03
C PHE A 68 4.33 -6.74 -13.95
N MET A 69 5.16 -7.61 -14.54
CA MET A 69 4.64 -8.71 -15.38
C MET A 69 3.65 -9.56 -14.61
N ARG A 70 3.97 -9.85 -13.35
CA ARG A 70 3.11 -10.62 -12.47
C ARG A 70 1.80 -9.91 -12.16
N VAL A 71 1.83 -8.62 -11.86
CA VAL A 71 0.64 -7.79 -11.59
C VAL A 71 -0.22 -7.67 -12.85
N PHE A 72 0.39 -7.45 -14.02
CA PHE A 72 -0.27 -7.40 -15.32
C PHE A 72 -1.06 -8.68 -15.59
N LEU A 73 -0.44 -9.85 -15.40
CA LEU A 73 -1.11 -11.14 -15.61
C LEU A 73 -2.24 -11.43 -14.61
N MET A 74 -2.25 -10.74 -13.47
CA MET A 74 -3.31 -10.86 -12.45
C MET A 74 -4.50 -9.91 -12.68
N MET A 75 -4.47 -9.06 -13.71
CA MET A 75 -5.55 -8.10 -14.00
C MET A 75 -6.87 -8.76 -14.43
N ASP A 76 -6.85 -10.06 -14.72
CA ASP A 76 -8.04 -10.87 -14.98
C ASP A 76 -8.55 -11.60 -13.72
N GLY A 77 -7.90 -11.39 -12.57
CA GLY A 77 -8.30 -11.95 -11.27
C GLY A 77 -7.76 -13.36 -10.98
N GLU A 78 -6.93 -13.91 -11.85
CA GLU A 78 -6.28 -15.20 -11.65
C GLU A 78 -4.91 -15.03 -10.97
N TRP A 79 -4.58 -15.93 -10.04
CA TRP A 79 -3.32 -15.83 -9.30
C TRP A 79 -2.12 -16.31 -10.11
N VAL A 80 -1.05 -15.52 -10.09
CA VAL A 80 0.25 -15.90 -10.67
C VAL A 80 1.35 -15.98 -9.59
N GLY A 81 1.97 -17.15 -9.45
CA GLY A 81 3.16 -17.33 -8.60
C GLY A 81 4.41 -16.69 -9.20
N LYS A 82 5.37 -16.26 -8.37
CA LYS A 82 6.62 -15.63 -8.86
C LYS A 82 7.42 -16.52 -9.82
N SER A 83 7.38 -17.84 -9.63
CA SER A 83 8.06 -18.82 -10.49
C SER A 83 7.28 -19.18 -11.75
N SER A 84 6.03 -18.75 -11.88
CA SER A 84 5.12 -19.16 -12.96
C SER A 84 4.79 -18.02 -13.92
N ILE A 85 5.37 -16.83 -13.74
CA ILE A 85 5.07 -15.63 -14.54
C ILE A 85 5.28 -15.91 -16.02
N TYR A 86 6.44 -16.45 -16.39
CA TYR A 86 6.78 -16.79 -17.76
C TYR A 86 5.78 -17.82 -18.34
N THR A 87 5.54 -18.92 -17.62
CA THR A 87 4.65 -20.00 -18.09
C THR A 87 3.22 -19.53 -18.29
N VAL A 88 2.68 -18.71 -17.38
CA VAL A 88 1.32 -18.16 -17.52
C VAL A 88 1.24 -17.22 -18.71
N LEU A 89 2.21 -16.32 -18.89
CA LEU A 89 2.23 -15.42 -20.04
C LEU A 89 2.31 -16.20 -21.35
N LYS A 90 3.19 -17.21 -21.42
CA LYS A 90 3.33 -18.08 -22.59
C LYS A 90 1.99 -18.68 -23.00
N THR A 91 1.25 -19.23 -22.03
CA THR A 91 -0.07 -19.81 -22.26
C THR A 91 -1.10 -18.77 -22.72
N GLN A 92 -1.09 -17.55 -22.17
CA GLN A 92 -2.04 -16.50 -22.58
C GLN A 92 -1.85 -16.04 -24.03
N VAL A 93 -0.61 -16.05 -24.54
CA VAL A 93 -0.31 -15.54 -25.89
C VAL A 93 -0.01 -16.64 -26.90
N ILE A 94 -0.17 -17.92 -26.55
CA ILE A 94 0.18 -19.03 -27.43
C ILE A 94 -0.64 -18.98 -28.73
N ASP A 95 -1.95 -18.75 -28.63
CA ASP A 95 -2.90 -18.70 -29.75
C ASP A 95 -3.09 -17.28 -30.32
N VAL A 96 -2.35 -16.29 -29.82
CA VAL A 96 -2.41 -14.91 -30.29
C VAL A 96 -1.57 -14.79 -31.57
N ASN A 97 -2.15 -14.29 -32.66
CA ASN A 97 -1.39 -14.09 -33.90
C ASN A 97 -0.23 -13.09 -33.71
N ASP A 98 0.82 -13.18 -34.54
CA ASP A 98 2.03 -12.38 -34.37
C ASP A 98 1.80 -10.86 -34.50
N GLY A 99 0.78 -10.44 -35.27
CA GLY A 99 0.36 -9.04 -35.36
C GLY A 99 -0.17 -8.49 -34.03
N ASN A 100 -0.90 -9.31 -33.28
CA ASN A 100 -1.50 -8.96 -31.99
C ASN A 100 -0.46 -9.01 -30.84
N ILE A 101 0.70 -9.67 -31.02
CA ILE A 101 1.81 -9.63 -30.05
C ILE A 101 2.36 -8.20 -29.92
N SER A 102 2.44 -7.45 -31.03
CA SER A 102 2.87 -6.05 -30.99
C SER A 102 1.92 -5.20 -30.15
N GLU A 103 0.60 -5.37 -30.32
CA GLU A 103 -0.41 -4.66 -29.54
C GLU A 103 -0.34 -5.03 -28.05
N TYR A 104 -0.14 -6.32 -27.74
CA TYR A 104 0.06 -6.81 -26.37
C TYR A 104 1.26 -6.13 -25.71
N LEU A 105 2.41 -6.05 -26.39
CA LEU A 105 3.61 -5.34 -25.90
C LEU A 105 3.37 -3.84 -25.70
N HIS A 106 2.64 -3.19 -26.62
CA HIS A 106 2.27 -1.78 -26.43
C HIS A 106 1.31 -1.57 -25.25
N ARG A 107 0.38 -2.49 -25.01
CA ARG A 107 -0.48 -2.46 -23.80
C ARG A 107 0.35 -2.62 -22.53
N MET A 108 1.29 -3.57 -22.49
CA MET A 108 2.22 -3.73 -21.37
C MET A 108 3.04 -2.45 -21.14
N GLN A 109 3.54 -1.82 -22.20
CA GLN A 109 4.28 -0.57 -22.08
C GLN A 109 3.43 0.54 -21.46
N ARG A 110 2.17 0.74 -21.90
CA ARG A 110 1.26 1.74 -21.29
C ARG A 110 0.98 1.43 -19.83
N LEU A 111 0.69 0.18 -19.50
CA LEU A 111 0.41 -0.23 -18.12
C LEU A 111 1.64 -0.18 -17.21
N SER A 112 2.84 -0.34 -17.76
CA SER A 112 4.08 -0.16 -16.98
C SER A 112 4.24 1.27 -16.47
N GLN A 113 3.73 2.26 -17.21
CA GLN A 113 3.69 3.65 -16.78
C GLN A 113 2.70 3.82 -15.62
N LEU A 114 1.49 3.27 -15.74
CA LEU A 114 0.50 3.32 -14.66
C LEU A 114 0.99 2.61 -13.40
N TYR A 115 1.65 1.46 -13.55
CA TYR A 115 2.26 0.73 -12.45
C TYR A 115 3.38 1.52 -11.77
N SER A 116 4.17 2.29 -12.52
CA SER A 116 5.24 3.12 -11.94
C SER A 116 4.70 4.16 -10.93
N TYR A 117 3.48 4.66 -11.13
CA TYR A 117 2.79 5.50 -10.14
C TYR A 117 2.36 4.70 -8.89
N ILE A 118 1.83 3.49 -9.11
CA ILE A 118 1.43 2.57 -8.03
C ILE A 118 2.62 2.16 -7.16
N VAL A 119 3.84 2.08 -7.70
CA VAL A 119 5.06 1.74 -6.93
C VAL A 119 5.94 2.93 -6.56
N GLY A 120 5.62 4.15 -7.01
CA GLY A 120 6.25 5.39 -6.55
C GLY A 120 7.56 5.72 -7.26
N LEU A 121 7.72 5.19 -8.47
CA LEU A 121 8.82 5.52 -9.38
C LEU A 121 8.50 6.76 -10.23
N ALA A 122 7.25 7.19 -10.25
CA ALA A 122 6.78 8.41 -10.88
C ALA A 122 5.55 8.95 -10.13
N GLU A 123 5.21 10.20 -10.39
CA GLU A 123 4.04 10.87 -9.79
C GLU A 123 2.84 10.84 -10.73
N PHE A 124 1.66 10.54 -10.16
CA PHE A 124 0.40 10.58 -10.89
C PHE A 124 -0.06 12.04 -11.06
N ALA A 125 -0.58 12.41 -12.23
CA ALA A 125 -0.90 13.81 -12.53
C ALA A 125 -2.02 14.38 -11.66
N ASP A 126 -3.02 13.57 -11.33
CA ASP A 126 -4.06 13.94 -10.37
C ASP A 126 -3.51 13.80 -8.93
N ALA A 127 -3.35 14.93 -8.26
CA ALA A 127 -2.77 15.00 -6.92
C ALA A 127 -3.58 14.22 -5.87
N GLU A 128 -4.90 14.12 -6.02
CA GLU A 128 -5.78 13.39 -5.10
C GLU A 128 -5.58 11.88 -5.24
N VAL A 129 -5.39 11.41 -6.46
CA VAL A 129 -5.04 10.00 -6.74
C VAL A 129 -3.61 9.71 -6.29
N ALA A 130 -2.65 10.59 -6.60
CA ALA A 130 -1.24 10.46 -6.22
C ALA A 130 -1.09 10.31 -4.69
N SER A 131 -1.77 11.19 -3.93
CA SER A 131 -1.80 11.15 -2.47
C SER A 131 -2.30 9.79 -1.94
N ARG A 132 -3.42 9.28 -2.47
CA ARG A 132 -3.98 7.98 -2.07
C ARG A 132 -3.07 6.79 -2.42
N LEU A 133 -2.47 6.80 -3.61
CA LEU A 133 -1.48 5.79 -3.99
C LEU A 133 -0.28 5.79 -3.04
N ASN A 134 0.20 6.97 -2.64
CA ASN A 134 1.28 7.10 -1.67
C ASN A 134 0.89 6.53 -0.29
N ARG A 135 -0.34 6.80 0.18
CA ARG A 135 -0.85 6.26 1.45
C ARG A 135 -0.93 4.73 1.44
N LEU A 136 -1.43 4.13 0.35
CA LEU A 136 -1.45 2.67 0.18
C LEU A 136 -0.04 2.07 0.10
N ARG A 137 0.92 2.79 -0.49
CA ARG A 137 2.34 2.39 -0.55
C ARG A 137 2.96 2.36 0.85
N ARG A 138 2.78 3.42 1.64
CA ARG A 138 3.22 3.51 3.04
C ARG A 138 2.60 2.44 3.92
N TRP A 139 1.37 2.03 3.62
CA TRP A 139 0.72 0.90 4.28
C TRP A 139 1.10 -0.48 3.71
N GLU A 140 1.83 -0.52 2.59
CA GLU A 140 2.32 -1.73 1.90
C GLU A 140 1.20 -2.62 1.34
N VAL A 141 0.17 -2.03 0.72
CA VAL A 141 -1.03 -2.74 0.22
C VAL A 141 -0.80 -3.35 -1.17
N ALA A 142 0.36 -4.01 -1.38
CA ALA A 142 0.75 -4.52 -2.70
C ALA A 142 -0.22 -5.59 -3.26
N THR A 143 -0.99 -6.27 -2.40
CA THR A 143 -2.00 -7.26 -2.81
C THR A 143 -3.15 -6.66 -3.61
N ALA A 144 -3.38 -5.34 -3.51
CA ALA A 144 -4.42 -4.64 -4.28
C ALA A 144 -3.90 -4.12 -5.64
N ASN A 145 -2.59 -4.22 -5.93
CA ASN A 145 -2.01 -3.64 -7.14
C ASN A 145 -2.67 -4.07 -8.46
N PRO A 146 -3.09 -5.34 -8.68
CA PRO A 146 -3.81 -5.70 -9.90
C PRO A 146 -5.15 -4.97 -10.05
N LEU A 147 -5.88 -4.79 -8.95
CA LEU A 147 -7.14 -4.04 -8.90
C LEU A 147 -6.90 -2.57 -9.22
N ILE A 148 -5.91 -1.97 -8.55
CA ILE A 148 -5.55 -0.56 -8.75
C ILE A 148 -5.11 -0.32 -10.20
N LEU A 149 -4.26 -1.20 -10.75
CA LEU A 149 -3.78 -1.09 -12.13
C LEU A 149 -4.93 -1.19 -13.14
N LYS A 150 -5.90 -2.09 -12.93
CA LYS A 150 -7.11 -2.22 -13.76
C LYS A 150 -7.96 -0.95 -13.73
N MET A 151 -8.16 -0.36 -12.55
CA MET A 151 -8.90 0.89 -12.43
C MET A 151 -8.16 2.07 -13.09
N LEU A 152 -6.84 2.17 -12.92
CA LEU A 152 -6.05 3.20 -13.60
C LEU A 152 -6.05 3.01 -15.12
N GLU A 153 -6.07 1.77 -15.63
CA GLU A 153 -6.23 1.50 -17.06
C GLU A 153 -7.55 2.08 -17.57
N TRP A 154 -8.66 1.74 -16.92
CA TRP A 154 -9.99 2.27 -17.27
C TRP A 154 -10.06 3.79 -17.18
N HIS A 155 -9.47 4.37 -16.14
CA HIS A 155 -9.43 5.83 -16.00
C HIS A 155 -8.63 6.49 -17.13
N SER A 156 -7.48 5.91 -17.52
CA SER A 156 -6.62 6.46 -18.57
C SER A 156 -7.29 6.51 -19.95
N VAL A 157 -8.30 5.67 -20.19
CA VAL A 157 -9.09 5.64 -21.44
C VAL A 157 -10.48 6.27 -21.28
N GLY A 158 -10.74 6.96 -20.17
CA GLY A 158 -11.99 7.68 -19.93
C GLY A 158 -13.20 6.82 -19.57
N LYS A 159 -13.02 5.52 -19.27
CA LYS A 159 -14.13 4.63 -18.86
C LYS A 159 -14.67 4.94 -17.48
N ILE A 160 -13.81 5.40 -16.56
CA ILE A 160 -14.19 5.77 -15.19
C ILE A 160 -13.60 7.14 -14.83
N SER A 161 -14.31 7.89 -14.00
CA SER A 161 -13.86 9.21 -13.54
C SER A 161 -12.73 9.09 -12.52
N SER A 162 -12.01 10.20 -12.30
CA SER A 162 -11.04 10.25 -11.20
C SER A 162 -11.70 10.03 -9.83
N SER A 163 -12.95 10.49 -9.65
CA SER A 163 -13.70 10.28 -8.40
C SER A 163 -13.98 8.80 -8.11
N GLU A 164 -14.24 7.97 -9.13
CA GLU A 164 -14.38 6.52 -8.96
C GLU A 164 -13.06 5.88 -8.49
N VAL A 165 -11.93 6.30 -9.07
CA VAL A 165 -10.60 5.84 -8.62
C VAL A 165 -10.35 6.24 -7.18
N GLN A 166 -10.56 7.52 -6.83
CA GLN A 166 -10.37 8.02 -5.47
C GLN A 166 -11.24 7.26 -4.45
N SER A 167 -12.54 7.09 -4.75
CA SER A 167 -13.48 6.33 -3.92
C SER A 167 -13.02 4.89 -3.68
N ALA A 168 -12.52 4.21 -4.71
CA ALA A 168 -12.01 2.86 -4.58
C ALA A 168 -10.73 2.77 -3.75
N LEU A 169 -9.79 3.70 -3.94
CA LEU A 169 -8.56 3.76 -3.15
C LEU A 169 -8.87 4.05 -1.66
N ASP A 170 -9.80 4.97 -1.38
CA ASP A 170 -10.28 5.27 -0.02
C ASP A 170 -10.91 4.03 0.64
N ALA A 171 -11.70 3.26 -0.12
CA ALA A 171 -12.30 2.02 0.34
C ALA A 171 -11.24 0.95 0.65
N ILE A 172 -10.25 0.77 -0.23
CA ILE A 172 -9.13 -0.16 -0.02
C ILE A 172 -8.37 0.22 1.25
N GLU A 173 -8.05 1.51 1.42
CA GLU A 173 -7.30 2.02 2.55
C GLU A 173 -8.07 1.81 3.87
N SER A 174 -9.33 2.22 3.91
CA SER A 174 -10.19 2.03 5.09
C SER A 174 -10.36 0.55 5.45
N PHE A 175 -10.53 -0.32 4.44
CA PHE A 175 -10.63 -1.76 4.65
C PHE A 175 -9.38 -2.34 5.30
N VAL A 176 -8.18 -2.03 4.78
CA VAL A 176 -6.94 -2.62 5.30
C VAL A 176 -6.51 -2.02 6.64
N ILE A 177 -6.73 -0.72 6.87
CA ILE A 177 -6.38 -0.06 8.13
C ILE A 177 -7.27 -0.57 9.26
N ARG A 178 -8.60 -0.60 9.06
CA ARG A 178 -9.50 -1.18 10.08
C ARG A 178 -9.14 -2.61 10.39
N ARG A 179 -8.84 -3.43 9.38
CA ARG A 179 -8.43 -4.83 9.58
C ARG A 179 -7.16 -4.95 10.42
N ALA A 180 -6.17 -4.10 10.18
CA ALA A 180 -4.94 -4.11 10.96
C ALA A 180 -5.20 -3.72 12.43
N VAL A 181 -5.97 -2.66 12.67
CA VAL A 181 -6.32 -2.20 14.03
C VAL A 181 -7.13 -3.28 14.77
N CYS A 182 -8.07 -3.93 14.09
CA CYS A 182 -8.93 -4.98 14.65
C CYS A 182 -8.33 -6.39 14.60
N GLY A 183 -7.01 -6.53 14.37
CA GLY A 183 -6.32 -7.83 14.38
C GLY A 183 -6.85 -8.85 13.36
N ALA A 184 -7.49 -8.41 12.27
CA ALA A 184 -8.05 -9.31 11.26
C ALA A 184 -6.91 -9.94 10.42
N PRO A 185 -6.93 -11.27 10.17
CA PRO A 185 -5.84 -11.95 9.46
C PRO A 185 -5.58 -11.42 8.06
N THR A 186 -4.33 -11.19 7.67
CA THR A 186 -3.97 -10.66 6.34
C THR A 186 -3.85 -11.73 5.26
N ASN A 187 -3.79 -13.01 5.64
CA ASN A 187 -3.58 -14.14 4.74
C ASN A 187 -4.65 -14.31 3.63
N GLN A 188 -5.83 -13.72 3.81
CA GLN A 188 -6.90 -13.76 2.82
C GLN A 188 -6.95 -12.54 1.88
N LEU A 189 -6.20 -11.45 2.15
CA LEU A 189 -6.28 -10.20 1.39
C LEU A 189 -6.03 -10.42 -0.11
N LYS A 190 -5.00 -11.19 -0.44
CA LYS A 190 -4.71 -11.61 -1.82
C LYS A 190 -5.93 -12.21 -2.51
N ARG A 191 -6.63 -13.16 -1.87
CA ARG A 191 -7.80 -13.83 -2.45
C ARG A 191 -8.98 -12.88 -2.57
N VAL A 192 -9.16 -12.00 -1.58
CA VAL A 192 -10.21 -10.96 -1.59
C VAL A 192 -10.00 -10.02 -2.78
N PHE A 193 -8.82 -9.42 -2.93
CA PHE A 193 -8.56 -8.46 -4.00
C PHE A 193 -8.59 -9.10 -5.40
N LEU A 194 -8.09 -10.32 -5.58
CA LEU A 194 -8.18 -10.99 -6.89
C LEU A 194 -9.61 -11.34 -7.30
N ALA A 195 -10.45 -11.77 -6.36
CA ALA A 195 -11.87 -11.98 -6.64
C ALA A 195 -12.54 -10.66 -7.06
N LEU A 196 -12.20 -9.56 -6.38
CA LEU A 196 -12.69 -8.23 -6.75
C LEU A 196 -12.24 -7.80 -8.14
N VAL A 197 -11.00 -8.09 -8.55
CA VAL A 197 -10.52 -7.83 -9.92
C VAL A 197 -11.37 -8.55 -10.96
N LYS A 198 -11.70 -9.82 -10.70
CA LYS A 198 -12.47 -10.68 -11.60
C LYS A 198 -13.91 -10.18 -11.78
N ASP A 199 -14.54 -9.79 -10.68
CA ASP A 199 -15.97 -9.46 -10.63
C ASP A 199 -16.26 -7.94 -10.74
N LEU A 200 -15.23 -7.12 -11.03
CA LEU A 200 -15.40 -5.66 -11.10
C LEU A 200 -16.16 -5.25 -12.37
N PRO A 201 -17.33 -4.58 -12.25
CA PRO A 201 -18.04 -4.05 -13.40
C PRO A 201 -17.39 -2.75 -13.91
N GLU A 202 -17.63 -2.40 -15.18
CA GLU A 202 -17.23 -1.08 -15.70
C GLU A 202 -18.15 0.04 -15.19
N GLU A 203 -19.42 -0.27 -14.93
CA GLU A 203 -20.39 0.66 -14.36
C GLU A 203 -20.26 0.72 -12.83
N SER A 204 -20.03 1.92 -12.29
CA SER A 204 -19.92 2.18 -10.84
C SER A 204 -18.98 1.21 -10.08
N PRO A 205 -17.73 0.99 -10.56
CA PRO A 205 -16.81 0.00 -9.98
C PRO A 205 -16.52 0.24 -8.51
N SER A 206 -16.39 1.50 -8.08
CA SER A 206 -16.08 1.80 -6.67
C SER A 206 -17.21 1.38 -5.74
N ALA A 207 -18.46 1.58 -6.15
CA ALA A 207 -19.64 1.16 -5.40
C ALA A 207 -19.72 -0.37 -5.26
N GLN A 208 -19.46 -1.11 -6.35
CA GLN A 208 -19.46 -2.58 -6.30
C GLN A 208 -18.29 -3.12 -5.46
N LEU A 209 -17.11 -2.53 -5.58
CA LEU A 209 -15.95 -2.84 -4.72
C LEU A 209 -16.31 -2.67 -3.24
N ILE A 210 -16.89 -1.53 -2.90
CA ILE A 210 -17.36 -1.19 -1.56
C ILE A 210 -18.37 -2.22 -1.06
N ALA A 211 -19.39 -2.55 -1.86
CA ALA A 211 -20.42 -3.52 -1.49
C ALA A 211 -19.83 -4.93 -1.24
N ASN A 212 -18.95 -5.39 -2.13
CA ASN A 212 -18.30 -6.70 -2.00
C ASN A 212 -17.39 -6.79 -0.77
N LEU A 213 -16.63 -5.74 -0.47
CA LEU A 213 -15.81 -5.68 0.74
C LEU A 213 -16.68 -5.64 2.01
N ALA A 214 -17.78 -4.88 1.99
CA ALA A 214 -18.70 -4.75 3.12
C ALA A 214 -19.45 -6.05 3.42
N ALA A 215 -19.73 -6.87 2.39
CA ALA A 215 -20.34 -8.19 2.49
C ALA A 215 -19.40 -9.28 3.03
N GLY A 216 -18.09 -9.01 3.14
CA GLY A 216 -17.12 -9.96 3.67
C GLY A 216 -17.44 -10.39 5.10
N THR A 217 -17.28 -11.69 5.39
CA THR A 217 -17.51 -12.27 6.72
C THR A 217 -16.26 -12.95 7.27
N SER A 218 -16.23 -13.20 8.58
CA SER A 218 -15.15 -13.90 9.28
C SER A 218 -13.77 -13.34 8.91
N GLY A 219 -12.84 -14.16 8.40
CA GLY A 219 -11.50 -13.69 8.04
C GLY A 219 -11.45 -12.71 6.83
N ARG A 220 -12.55 -12.46 6.13
CA ARG A 220 -12.65 -11.48 5.02
C ARG A 220 -13.42 -10.21 5.39
N ARG A 221 -13.89 -10.12 6.63
CA ARG A 221 -14.75 -9.03 7.09
C ARG A 221 -14.09 -7.65 7.00
N TRP A 222 -14.92 -6.63 6.78
CA TRP A 222 -14.59 -5.23 7.03
C TRP A 222 -15.02 -4.87 8.46
N PRO A 223 -14.08 -4.65 9.40
CA PRO A 223 -14.42 -4.42 10.81
C PRO A 223 -15.35 -3.23 11.01
N LYS A 224 -16.37 -3.43 11.85
CA LYS A 224 -17.39 -2.42 12.19
C LYS A 224 -16.85 -1.41 13.22
N ASP A 225 -17.61 -0.34 13.46
CA ASP A 225 -17.22 0.74 14.37
C ASP A 225 -17.09 0.27 15.83
N ASP A 226 -18.00 -0.58 16.30
CA ASP A 226 -17.97 -1.18 17.65
C ASP A 226 -16.73 -2.04 17.88
N GLU A 227 -16.32 -2.76 16.84
CA GLU A 227 -15.09 -3.54 16.86
C GLU A 227 -13.86 -2.64 16.79
N LEU A 228 -13.86 -1.61 15.93
CA LEU A 228 -12.77 -0.65 15.85
C LEU A 228 -12.52 0.04 17.19
N GLU A 229 -13.59 0.48 17.86
CA GLU A 229 -13.52 1.11 19.18
C GLU A 229 -12.87 0.20 20.22
N ARG A 230 -13.35 -1.05 20.30
CA ARG A 230 -12.86 -2.02 21.29
C ARG A 230 -11.40 -2.42 21.04
N GLU A 231 -11.02 -2.65 19.79
CA GLU A 231 -9.68 -3.14 19.45
C GLU A 231 -8.63 -2.03 19.41
N LEU A 232 -9.03 -0.75 19.23
CA LEU A 232 -8.11 0.39 19.29
C LEU A 232 -7.36 0.46 20.63
N LEU A 233 -8.03 0.11 21.73
CA LEU A 233 -7.44 0.02 23.08
C LEU A 233 -6.41 -1.10 23.25
N ARG A 234 -6.20 -1.93 22.23
CA ARG A 234 -5.26 -3.07 22.23
C ARG A 234 -4.23 -2.97 21.10
N TYR A 235 -4.45 -2.08 20.14
CA TYR A 235 -3.61 -1.95 18.97
C TYR A 235 -2.32 -1.18 19.29
N ARG A 236 -1.21 -1.94 19.43
CA ARG A 236 0.15 -1.40 19.60
C ARG A 236 0.66 -0.78 18.30
N ALA A 237 0.19 0.42 17.99
CA ALA A 237 0.50 1.14 16.76
C ALA A 237 2.02 1.31 16.55
N TYR A 238 2.77 1.64 17.60
CA TYR A 238 4.23 1.85 17.49
C TYR A 238 5.03 0.55 17.31
N SER A 239 4.49 -0.60 17.75
CA SER A 239 5.14 -1.91 17.56
C SER A 239 4.98 -2.49 16.15
N ASN A 240 4.17 -1.84 15.30
CA ASN A 240 4.08 -2.11 13.86
C ASN A 240 5.13 -1.27 13.11
N PRO A 241 5.34 -1.46 11.79
CA PRO A 241 6.23 -0.58 11.04
C PRO A 241 5.95 0.89 11.36
N VAL A 242 6.98 1.62 11.82
CA VAL A 242 6.84 2.98 12.38
C VAL A 242 6.14 3.93 11.42
N ASP A 243 6.38 3.78 10.11
CA ASP A 243 5.75 4.61 9.09
C ASP A 243 4.22 4.44 9.04
N ARG A 244 3.68 3.25 9.35
CA ARG A 244 2.24 3.02 9.49
C ARG A 244 1.66 3.77 10.68
N CYS A 245 2.35 3.72 11.82
CA CYS A 245 1.97 4.50 12.99
C CYS A 245 1.98 6.00 12.67
N LYS A 246 3.02 6.47 11.98
CA LYS A 246 3.15 7.86 11.54
C LYS A 246 1.99 8.24 10.61
N LEU A 247 1.66 7.41 9.63
CA LEU A 247 0.53 7.63 8.72
C LEU A 247 -0.79 7.78 9.48
N LEU A 248 -1.05 6.94 10.49
CA LEU A 248 -2.27 7.05 11.31
C LEU A 248 -2.35 8.41 12.02
N LEU A 249 -1.25 8.84 12.64
CA LEU A 249 -1.18 10.11 13.35
C LEU A 249 -1.30 11.30 12.39
N GLU A 250 -0.61 11.29 11.25
CA GLU A 250 -0.71 12.33 10.22
C GLU A 250 -2.14 12.47 9.68
N SER A 251 -2.84 11.34 9.50
CA SER A 251 -4.25 11.33 9.10
C SER A 251 -5.18 11.90 10.15
N ILE A 252 -4.95 11.56 11.42
CA ILE A 252 -5.71 12.11 12.53
C ILE A 252 -5.47 13.61 12.63
N GLU A 253 -4.23 14.07 12.49
CA GLU A 253 -3.88 15.48 12.47
C GLU A 253 -4.59 16.22 11.34
N THR A 254 -4.49 15.70 10.12
CA THR A 254 -5.12 16.30 8.94
C THR A 254 -6.64 16.45 9.13
N SER A 255 -7.27 15.54 9.87
CA SER A 255 -8.71 15.58 10.17
C SER A 255 -9.17 16.72 11.09
N TYR A 256 -8.24 17.50 11.67
CA TYR A 256 -8.58 18.72 12.41
C TYR A 256 -8.84 19.92 11.47
N GLY A 257 -8.56 19.80 10.16
CA GLY A 257 -8.98 20.80 9.16
C GLY A 257 -8.16 22.09 9.21
N HIS A 258 -6.83 21.96 9.23
CA HIS A 258 -5.92 23.10 9.27
C HIS A 258 -6.05 23.97 8.03
N LYS A 259 -6.07 25.30 8.23
CA LYS A 259 -5.95 26.28 7.13
C LYS A 259 -4.49 26.55 6.76
N GLU A 260 -3.56 26.21 7.65
CA GLU A 260 -2.12 26.37 7.48
C GLU A 260 -1.49 25.02 7.10
N THR A 261 -0.43 25.06 6.31
CA THR A 261 0.31 23.85 5.90
C THR A 261 1.14 23.32 7.06
N ILE A 262 0.92 22.06 7.43
CA ILE A 262 1.76 21.34 8.39
C ILE A 262 2.85 20.59 7.64
N ASP A 263 4.10 20.78 8.05
CA ASP A 263 5.21 19.97 7.56
C ASP A 263 5.37 18.70 8.41
N PHE A 264 4.89 17.57 7.88
CA PHE A 264 5.06 16.26 8.51
C PHE A 264 6.47 15.66 8.32
N GLY A 265 7.29 16.24 7.43
CA GLY A 265 8.66 15.79 7.17
C GLY A 265 9.58 15.99 8.37
N VAL A 266 9.42 17.11 9.08
CA VAL A 266 10.15 17.41 10.34
C VAL A 266 9.52 16.73 11.57
N ALA A 267 8.33 16.15 11.43
CA ALA A 267 7.62 15.51 12.52
C ALA A 267 8.17 14.12 12.81
N SER A 268 8.28 13.78 14.09
CA SER A 268 8.56 12.43 14.56
C SER A 268 7.47 11.98 15.54
N ILE A 269 7.39 10.67 15.77
CA ILE A 269 6.45 10.12 16.75
C ILE A 269 7.02 10.34 18.15
N GLU A 270 6.25 11.01 18.99
CA GLU A 270 6.54 11.25 20.40
C GLU A 270 5.69 10.33 21.27
N HIS A 271 6.30 9.77 22.31
CA HIS A 271 5.59 9.05 23.37
C HIS A 271 5.34 10.01 24.54
N VAL A 272 4.08 10.33 24.82
CA VAL A 272 3.73 11.24 25.92
C VAL A 272 4.25 10.67 27.23
N MET A 273 3.81 9.45 27.59
CA MET A 273 4.51 8.60 28.55
C MET A 273 5.69 7.92 27.85
N PRO A 274 6.94 8.15 28.29
CA PRO A 274 8.14 7.72 27.58
C PRO A 274 8.31 6.20 27.54
N GLN A 275 9.15 5.74 26.61
CA GLN A 275 9.50 4.33 26.48
C GLN A 275 10.26 3.78 27.70
N THR A 276 10.94 4.65 28.44
CA THR A 276 11.60 4.32 29.71
C THR A 276 11.05 5.22 30.80
N LEU A 277 10.43 4.63 31.82
CA LEU A 277 9.92 5.39 32.97
C LEU A 277 11.08 5.92 33.82
N ASN A 278 10.92 7.15 34.30
CA ASN A 278 11.73 7.71 35.37
C ASN A 278 10.92 7.69 36.70
N GLU A 279 11.52 8.15 37.79
CA GLU A 279 10.88 8.20 39.11
C GLU A 279 9.58 9.02 39.10
N ASP A 280 9.56 10.19 38.44
CA ASP A 280 8.37 11.05 38.33
C ASP A 280 7.21 10.30 37.68
N TRP A 281 7.45 9.55 36.61
CA TRP A 281 6.43 8.76 35.93
C TRP A 281 5.95 7.58 36.77
N VAL A 282 6.85 6.88 37.48
CA VAL A 282 6.46 5.81 38.40
C VAL A 282 5.56 6.35 39.50
N GLN A 283 5.85 7.55 40.03
CA GLN A 283 5.03 8.21 41.04
C GLN A 283 3.64 8.60 40.52
N VAL A 284 3.56 9.18 39.31
CA VAL A 284 2.27 9.59 38.70
C VAL A 284 1.39 8.39 38.36
N LEU A 285 2.00 7.29 37.88
CA LEU A 285 1.28 6.07 37.53
C LEU A 285 0.88 5.24 38.76
N GLY A 286 1.57 5.41 39.88
CA GLY A 286 1.25 4.78 41.16
C GLY A 286 1.53 3.28 41.22
N GLU A 287 0.79 2.58 42.08
CA GLU A 287 0.89 1.11 42.21
C GLU A 287 0.52 0.43 40.88
N GLY A 288 1.40 -0.43 40.38
CA GLY A 288 1.20 -1.11 39.09
C GLY A 288 1.72 -0.35 37.87
N ALA A 289 2.49 0.73 38.05
CA ALA A 289 3.11 1.52 36.97
C ALA A 289 3.72 0.68 35.84
N SER A 290 4.39 -0.43 36.16
CA SER A 290 4.97 -1.34 35.15
C SER A 290 3.90 -1.97 34.25
N GLY A 291 2.77 -2.41 34.81
CA GLY A 291 1.67 -3.01 34.03
C GLY A 291 0.95 -1.97 33.16
N VAL A 292 0.75 -0.77 33.70
CA VAL A 292 0.21 0.37 32.94
C VAL A 292 1.14 0.71 31.78
N HIS A 293 2.44 0.83 32.03
CA HIS A 293 3.42 1.13 31.00
C HIS A 293 3.46 0.08 29.90
N GLU A 294 3.51 -1.20 30.26
CA GLU A 294 3.54 -2.30 29.29
C GLU A 294 2.31 -2.30 28.36
N ARG A 295 1.13 -2.05 28.95
CA ARG A 295 -0.16 -2.00 28.24
C ARG A 295 -0.25 -0.80 27.30
N TRP A 296 0.11 0.38 27.76
CA TRP A 296 -0.24 1.64 27.10
C TRP A 296 0.87 2.28 26.26
N LYS A 297 2.14 1.97 26.52
CA LYS A 297 3.28 2.70 25.93
C LYS A 297 3.21 2.84 24.41
N ASP A 298 2.83 1.76 23.71
CA ASP A 298 2.82 1.68 22.24
C ASP A 298 1.43 1.88 21.64
N LEU A 299 0.41 2.18 22.45
CA LEU A 299 -0.95 2.42 21.98
C LEU A 299 -1.08 3.83 21.41
N LEU A 300 -1.94 3.99 20.41
CA LEU A 300 -2.11 5.26 19.70
C LEU A 300 -2.49 6.43 20.63
N SER A 301 -3.20 6.15 21.73
CA SER A 301 -3.54 7.15 22.74
C SER A 301 -2.34 7.74 23.47
N ASN A 302 -1.23 7.02 23.58
CA ASN A 302 0.01 7.51 24.18
C ASN A 302 0.95 8.19 23.16
N LEU A 303 0.62 8.14 21.86
CA LEU A 303 1.49 8.60 20.79
C LEU A 303 1.01 9.94 20.23
N THR A 304 1.94 10.75 19.77
CA THR A 304 1.63 12.02 19.10
C THR A 304 2.71 12.41 18.09
N LEU A 305 2.50 13.49 17.34
CA LEU A 305 3.51 14.07 16.47
C LEU A 305 4.21 15.25 17.16
N SER A 306 5.53 15.33 17.00
CA SER A 306 6.33 16.44 17.49
C SER A 306 7.53 16.73 16.59
N GLY A 307 7.82 18.01 16.38
CA GLY A 307 9.08 18.49 15.81
C GLY A 307 10.20 18.68 16.84
N TYR A 308 9.87 18.57 18.14
CA TYR A 308 10.77 18.84 19.28
C TYR A 308 11.15 17.56 20.04
N ASN A 309 11.13 16.39 19.39
CA ASN A 309 11.32 15.09 20.07
C ASN A 309 12.65 15.00 20.85
N SER A 310 13.74 15.56 20.30
CA SER A 310 15.02 15.64 21.01
C SER A 310 14.97 16.45 22.32
N GLU A 311 14.02 17.37 22.45
CA GLU A 311 13.87 18.23 23.63
C GLU A 311 12.88 17.65 24.67
N LEU A 312 11.95 16.79 24.26
CA LEU A 312 10.94 16.19 25.14
C LEU A 312 11.50 15.05 26.00
N SER A 313 12.34 14.18 25.43
CA SER A 313 13.08 13.11 26.13
C SER A 313 12.18 12.30 27.11
N ASN A 314 12.77 11.77 28.19
CA ASN A 314 12.07 11.09 29.28
C ASN A 314 11.62 12.06 30.38
N TYR A 315 11.36 13.33 30.06
CA TYR A 315 10.89 14.28 31.07
C TYR A 315 9.49 13.91 31.58
N SER A 316 9.17 14.38 32.78
CA SER A 316 7.83 14.24 33.36
C SER A 316 6.77 14.94 32.52
N PHE A 317 5.53 14.49 32.64
CA PHE A 317 4.41 15.08 31.91
C PHE A 317 4.30 16.60 32.11
N ILE A 318 4.49 17.08 33.35
CA ILE A 318 4.46 18.50 33.70
C ILE A 318 5.48 19.31 32.89
N LYS A 319 6.67 18.75 32.64
CA LYS A 319 7.71 19.40 31.82
C LYS A 319 7.42 19.32 30.32
N LYS A 320 6.83 18.22 29.84
CA LYS A 320 6.43 18.06 28.42
C LYS A 320 5.26 18.97 28.04
N ARG A 321 4.35 19.24 28.98
CA ARG A 321 3.08 19.93 28.73
C ARG A 321 3.23 21.31 28.05
N PRO A 322 4.11 22.24 28.49
CA PRO A 322 4.30 23.51 27.80
C PRO A 322 4.86 23.37 26.37
N MET A 323 5.74 22.38 26.14
CA MET A 323 6.29 22.11 24.81
C MET A 323 5.21 21.58 23.86
N LEU A 324 4.38 20.65 24.34
CA LEU A 324 3.23 20.14 23.59
C LEU A 324 2.21 21.26 23.31
N GLN A 325 1.98 22.16 24.27
CA GLN A 325 1.12 23.34 24.09
C GLN A 325 1.63 24.28 23.00
N SER A 326 2.95 24.45 22.90
CA SER A 326 3.60 25.29 21.88
C SER A 326 3.70 24.63 20.50
N SER A 327 3.29 23.36 20.39
CA SER A 327 3.33 22.62 19.14
C SER A 327 2.24 23.08 18.17
N ASN A 328 2.57 23.09 16.88
CA ASN A 328 1.60 23.37 15.82
C ASN A 328 0.63 22.21 15.56
N PHE A 329 0.90 21.02 16.12
CA PHE A 329 0.01 19.88 15.96
C PHE A 329 -1.23 20.02 16.88
N MET A 330 -2.42 20.08 16.30
CA MET A 330 -3.69 20.22 17.00
C MET A 330 -3.95 19.06 17.96
N MET A 331 -3.51 17.84 17.61
CA MET A 331 -3.64 16.70 18.53
C MET A 331 -2.89 16.88 19.85
N ASN A 332 -1.87 17.76 19.89
CA ASN A 332 -1.11 18.05 21.12
C ASN A 332 -1.87 18.96 22.09
N ARG A 333 -2.83 19.77 21.61
CA ARG A 333 -3.56 20.73 22.46
C ARG A 333 -4.35 20.03 23.55
N TRP A 334 -5.11 19.00 23.17
CA TRP A 334 -5.89 18.23 24.14
C TRP A 334 -4.99 17.53 25.18
N ILE A 335 -3.83 17.01 24.74
CA ILE A 335 -2.84 16.41 25.66
C ILE A 335 -2.34 17.49 26.64
N ALA A 336 -2.00 18.67 26.12
CA ALA A 336 -1.43 19.74 26.91
C ALA A 336 -2.41 20.39 27.90
N GLU A 337 -3.71 20.23 27.70
CA GLU A 337 -4.76 20.68 28.62
C GLU A 337 -4.91 19.78 29.86
N GLN A 338 -4.33 18.56 29.84
CA GLN A 338 -4.45 17.64 30.97
C GLN A 338 -3.55 18.04 32.15
N THR A 339 -3.97 17.71 33.37
CA THR A 339 -3.16 17.91 34.58
C THR A 339 -2.10 16.84 34.75
N ASP A 340 -2.50 15.59 34.49
CA ASP A 340 -1.72 14.37 34.65
C ASP A 340 -1.88 13.47 33.43
N TRP A 341 -1.05 12.43 33.34
CA TRP A 341 -1.09 11.46 32.25
C TRP A 341 -1.07 10.04 32.78
N THR A 342 -2.27 9.48 32.97
CA THR A 342 -2.49 8.15 33.55
C THR A 342 -3.37 7.31 32.61
N GLU A 343 -3.77 6.10 33.03
CA GLU A 343 -4.73 5.27 32.28
C GLU A 343 -6.02 6.03 31.98
N VAL A 344 -6.50 6.88 32.90
CA VAL A 344 -7.73 7.65 32.72
C VAL A 344 -7.65 8.54 31.47
N GLN A 345 -6.59 9.36 31.35
CA GLN A 345 -6.42 10.24 30.19
C GLN A 345 -6.15 9.44 28.90
N MET A 346 -5.44 8.32 28.98
CA MET A 346 -5.19 7.49 27.80
C MET A 346 -6.46 6.77 27.31
N GLU A 347 -7.36 6.38 28.21
CA GLU A 347 -8.70 5.86 27.88
C GLU A 347 -9.58 6.94 27.23
N GLU A 348 -9.66 8.13 27.83
CA GLU A 348 -10.40 9.27 27.27
C GLU A 348 -9.88 9.67 25.90
N ARG A 349 -8.56 9.71 25.73
CA ARG A 349 -7.94 10.01 24.43
C ARG A 349 -8.26 8.94 23.40
N SER A 350 -8.28 7.67 23.78
CA SER A 350 -8.64 6.59 22.86
C SER A 350 -10.03 6.79 22.25
N GLN A 351 -10.98 7.30 23.04
CA GLN A 351 -12.33 7.63 22.57
C GLN A 351 -12.36 8.79 21.59
N ILE A 352 -11.58 9.85 21.86
CA ILE A 352 -11.42 10.99 20.94
C ILE A 352 -10.82 10.52 19.61
N LEU A 353 -9.74 9.72 19.69
CA LEU A 353 -9.07 9.16 18.52
C LEU A 353 -10.00 8.26 17.72
N PHE A 354 -10.74 7.35 18.37
CA PHE A 354 -11.76 6.53 17.73
C PHE A 354 -12.77 7.39 16.93
N GLY A 355 -13.27 8.47 17.54
CA GLY A 355 -14.15 9.42 16.89
C GLY A 355 -13.58 10.02 15.60
N LYS A 356 -12.27 10.25 15.53
CA LYS A 356 -11.57 10.66 14.30
C LYS A 356 -11.41 9.49 13.33
N MET A 357 -10.89 8.35 13.80
CA MET A 357 -10.59 7.18 12.97
C MET A 357 -11.82 6.66 12.23
N LYS A 358 -12.99 6.59 12.88
CA LYS A 358 -14.22 6.12 12.22
C LYS A 358 -14.69 7.02 11.07
N ASN A 359 -14.34 8.31 11.12
CA ASN A 359 -14.67 9.30 10.10
C ASN A 359 -13.64 9.38 8.98
N ILE A 360 -12.36 9.13 9.28
CA ILE A 360 -11.29 9.07 8.27
C ILE A 360 -11.43 7.76 7.48
N TRP A 361 -11.42 6.63 8.18
CA TRP A 361 -11.57 5.30 7.60
C TRP A 361 -13.01 4.87 7.77
N LYS A 362 -13.91 5.38 6.95
CA LYS A 362 -15.34 5.05 7.01
C LYS A 362 -15.56 3.61 6.57
N ARG A 363 -16.43 2.89 7.29
CA ARG A 363 -17.04 1.66 6.78
C ARG A 363 -18.39 2.05 6.16
N PRO A 364 -18.72 1.57 4.95
CA PRO A 364 -20.06 1.69 4.38
C PRO A 364 -21.10 1.13 5.36
N SER A 365 -22.24 1.81 5.50
CA SER A 365 -23.31 1.42 6.44
C SER A 365 -23.81 0.01 6.17
#